data_AF-A0A857MK85-F1
#
_entry.id   AF-A0A857MK85-F1
#
_cell.length_a   1.000
_cell.length_b   1.000
_cell.length_c   1.000
_cell.angle_alpha   90.00
_cell.angle_beta   90.00
_cell.angle_gamma   90.00
#
_symmetry.space_group_name_H-M   'P 1'
#
loop_
_entity.id
_entity.type
_entity.pdbx_description
1 polymer ?
#
loop_
_entity_poly.entity_id
_entity_poly.type
_entity_poly.pdbx_seq_one_letter_code
_entity_poly.pdbx_strand_id
1 'polypeptide(L)'
;MKARVRHFYDKTHWFSDEDAWMLFRLAAFTEAVGWTLLISAVISRKLGMPGADIFVSIAGTLHGVFFLSFFCLLLATARSMEWGMWRLGSGLVAGNVPYGSVVFERIMRWHRRKYPVVVTAPVGYDED
;
A
#
# COMPACT_ATOMS: atom_id res chain seq x y z
N MET A 1 -14.02 -19.64 -16.44
CA MET A 1 -13.79 -18.28 -15.88
C MET A 1 -12.39 -18.12 -15.27
N LYS A 2 -11.92 -19.00 -14.36
CA LYS A 2 -10.56 -18.95 -13.77
C LYS A 2 -9.41 -18.94 -14.78
N ALA A 3 -9.49 -19.72 -15.87
CA ALA A 3 -8.44 -19.79 -16.89
C ALA A 3 -8.21 -18.47 -17.63
N ARG A 4 -9.26 -17.67 -17.87
CA ARG A 4 -9.16 -16.36 -18.55
C ARG A 4 -8.50 -15.30 -17.66
N VAL A 5 -8.78 -15.37 -16.35
CA VAL A 5 -8.16 -14.51 -15.33
C VAL A 5 -6.69 -14.85 -15.16
N ARG A 6 -6.33 -16.14 -15.16
CA ARG A 6 -4.95 -16.61 -15.08
C ARG A 6 -4.11 -16.24 -16.30
N HIS A 7 -4.67 -16.33 -17.50
CA HIS A 7 -3.99 -15.86 -18.71
C HIS A 7 -3.69 -14.34 -18.67
N PHE A 8 -4.57 -13.54 -18.08
CA PHE A 8 -4.30 -12.12 -17.89
C PHE A 8 -3.27 -11.89 -16.77
N TYR A 9 -3.31 -12.75 -15.74
CA TYR A 9 -2.37 -12.76 -14.62
C TYR A 9 -0.92 -12.96 -15.09
N ASP A 10 -0.67 -13.98 -15.91
CA ASP A 10 0.67 -14.28 -16.42
C ASP A 10 1.24 -13.13 -17.30
N LYS A 11 0.37 -12.36 -17.95
CA LYS A 11 0.77 -11.18 -18.76
C LYS A 11 0.94 -9.89 -17.97
N THR A 12 0.42 -9.82 -16.74
CA THR A 12 0.44 -8.60 -15.90
C THR A 12 1.28 -8.77 -14.63
N HIS A 13 1.93 -9.93 -14.47
CA HIS A 13 2.99 -10.13 -13.51
C HIS A 13 4.23 -9.38 -14.01
N TRP A 14 4.38 -8.13 -13.56
CA TRP A 14 5.50 -7.26 -13.96
C TRP A 14 6.58 -7.13 -12.89
N PHE A 15 6.30 -7.54 -11.65
CA PHE A 15 7.20 -7.42 -10.52
C PHE A 15 7.45 -8.77 -9.89
N SER A 16 8.66 -9.04 -9.43
CA SER A 16 8.94 -10.12 -8.47
C SER A 16 8.16 -9.91 -7.16
N ASP A 17 7.86 -11.00 -6.46
CA ASP A 17 7.25 -10.97 -5.12
C ASP A 17 8.05 -10.10 -4.13
N GLU A 18 9.38 -10.08 -4.26
CA GLU A 18 10.24 -9.28 -3.39
C GLU A 18 10.08 -7.78 -3.67
N ASP A 19 10.05 -7.40 -4.94
CA ASP A 19 9.90 -6.01 -5.36
C ASP A 19 8.49 -5.49 -5.06
N ALA A 20 7.46 -6.28 -5.36
CA ALA A 20 6.09 -5.96 -5.02
C ALA A 20 5.92 -5.77 -3.50
N TRP A 21 6.61 -6.57 -2.68
CA TRP A 21 6.62 -6.41 -1.23
C TRP A 21 7.35 -5.15 -0.77
N MET A 22 8.51 -4.86 -1.35
CA MET A 22 9.32 -3.69 -1.03
C MET A 22 8.54 -2.40 -1.32
N LEU A 23 7.94 -2.30 -2.51
CA LEU A 23 7.13 -1.15 -2.93
C LEU A 23 5.93 -0.97 -2.01
N PHE A 24 5.25 -2.06 -1.65
CA PHE A 24 4.13 -2.02 -0.71
C PHE A 24 4.54 -1.50 0.66
N ARG A 25 5.67 -1.98 1.20
CA ARG A 25 6.21 -1.52 2.48
C ARG A 25 6.58 -0.04 2.46
N LEU A 26 7.19 0.42 1.35
CA LEU A 26 7.49 1.84 1.15
C LEU A 26 6.20 2.67 1.14
N ALA A 27 5.19 2.22 0.41
CA ALA A 27 3.90 2.91 0.32
C ALA A 27 3.19 2.97 1.68
N ALA A 28 3.19 1.88 2.44
CA ALA A 28 2.61 1.84 3.78
C ALA A 28 3.30 2.84 4.73
N PHE A 29 4.63 2.93 4.66
CA PHE A 29 5.39 3.91 5.44
C PHE A 29 5.11 5.35 5.01
N THR A 30 5.15 5.64 3.70
CA THR A 30 4.86 6.97 3.16
C THR A 30 3.44 7.42 3.51
N GLU A 31 2.48 6.50 3.50
CA GLU A 31 1.11 6.79 3.92
C GLU A 31 1.01 7.12 5.41
N ALA A 32 1.79 6.46 6.27
CA ALA A 32 1.87 6.83 7.68
C ALA A 32 2.49 8.22 7.89
N VAL A 33 3.45 8.62 7.06
CA VAL A 33 3.97 10.00 7.02
C VAL A 33 2.87 10.97 6.59
N GLY A 34 2.07 10.62 5.57
CA GLY A 34 0.90 11.38 5.13
C GLY A 34 -0.10 11.63 6.25
N TRP A 35 -0.49 10.57 6.99
CA TRP A 35 -1.34 10.70 8.17
C TRP A 35 -0.74 11.60 9.24
N THR A 36 0.57 11.48 9.51
CA THR A 36 1.27 12.32 10.48
C THR A 36 1.21 13.80 10.10
N LEU A 37 1.45 14.11 8.82
CA LEU A 37 1.35 15.47 8.28
C LEU A 37 -0.08 16.01 8.40
N LEU A 38 -1.08 15.23 7.98
CA LEU A 38 -2.48 15.64 8.02
C LEU A 38 -2.96 15.88 9.45
N ILE A 39 -2.65 14.98 10.39
CA ILE A 39 -2.99 15.14 11.80
C ILE A 39 -2.34 16.40 12.37
N SER A 40 -1.05 16.61 12.08
CA SER A 40 -0.33 17.80 12.52
C SER A 40 -0.99 19.08 12.00
N ALA A 41 -1.40 19.09 10.73
CA ALA A 41 -2.08 20.23 10.13
C ALA A 41 -3.46 20.50 10.75
N VAL A 42 -4.25 19.45 11.01
CA VAL A 42 -5.54 19.57 11.70
C VAL A 42 -5.36 20.11 13.11
N ILE A 43 -4.32 19.67 13.84
CA ILE A 43 -3.98 20.19 15.16
C ILE A 43 -3.59 21.67 15.08
N SER A 44 -2.70 22.05 14.15
CA SER A 44 -2.31 23.45 13.95
C SER A 44 -3.51 24.35 13.65
N ARG A 45 -4.45 23.88 12.82
CA ARG A 45 -5.71 24.61 12.54
C ARG A 45 -6.56 24.74 13.78
N LYS A 46 -6.71 23.66 14.55
CA LYS A 46 -7.48 23.67 15.81
C LYS A 46 -6.88 24.61 16.86
N LEU A 47 -5.56 24.79 16.86
CA LEU A 47 -4.85 25.71 17.75
C LEU A 47 -4.84 27.17 17.26
N GLY A 48 -5.44 27.46 16.09
CA GLY A 48 -5.49 28.82 15.55
C GLY A 48 -4.14 29.37 15.09
N MET A 49 -3.21 28.50 14.69
CA MET A 49 -1.89 28.92 14.21
C MET A 49 -2.01 29.73 12.90
N PRO A 50 -1.20 30.79 12.72
CA PRO A 50 -1.19 31.55 11.47
C PRO A 50 -0.80 30.64 10.29
N GLY A 51 -1.53 30.74 9.18
CA GLY A 51 -1.28 29.93 7.98
C GLY A 51 -1.76 28.48 8.05
N ALA A 52 -2.47 28.07 9.11
CA ALA A 52 -2.90 26.69 9.27
C ALA A 52 -3.81 26.16 8.16
N ASP A 53 -4.63 27.00 7.53
CA ASP A 53 -5.47 26.58 6.39
C ASP A 53 -4.64 26.17 5.17
N ILE A 54 -3.56 26.91 4.90
CA ILE A 54 -2.61 26.59 3.83
C ILE A 54 -1.93 25.26 4.16
N PHE A 55 -1.49 25.09 5.41
CA PHE A 55 -0.84 23.86 5.84
C PHE A 55 -1.77 22.64 5.73
N VAL A 56 -3.05 22.77 6.11
CA VAL A 56 -4.06 21.71 5.94
C VAL A 56 -4.28 21.37 4.47
N SER A 57 -4.32 22.37 3.59
CA SER A 57 -4.47 22.15 2.14
C SER A 57 -3.31 21.33 1.56
N ILE A 58 -2.07 21.72 1.89
CA ILE A 58 -0.86 21.02 1.43
C ILE A 58 -0.78 19.61 2.02
N ALA A 59 -0.94 19.48 3.35
CA ALA A 59 -0.86 18.20 4.04
C ALA A 59 -1.95 17.23 3.58
N GLY A 60 -3.18 17.71 3.39
CA GLY A 60 -4.29 16.92 2.85
C GLY A 60 -4.02 16.44 1.43
N THR A 61 -3.46 17.30 0.57
CA THR A 61 -3.10 16.91 -0.81
C THR A 61 -2.01 15.84 -0.82
N LEU A 62 -0.94 16.04 -0.03
CA LEU A 62 0.15 15.05 0.07
C LEU A 62 -0.34 13.71 0.62
N HIS A 63 -1.14 13.73 1.68
CA HIS A 63 -1.76 12.53 2.22
C HIS A 63 -2.63 11.83 1.18
N GLY A 64 -3.48 12.55 0.44
CA GLY A 64 -4.31 11.95 -0.61
C GLY A 64 -3.49 11.25 -1.70
N VAL A 65 -2.36 11.83 -2.12
CA VAL A 65 -1.45 11.21 -3.10
C VAL A 65 -0.80 9.94 -2.53
N PHE A 66 -0.36 9.98 -1.27
CA PHE A 66 0.24 8.82 -0.59
C PHE A 66 -0.76 7.70 -0.38
N PHE A 67 -2.00 8.05 -0.02
CA PHE A 67 -3.10 7.11 0.18
C PHE A 67 -3.45 6.41 -1.13
N LEU A 68 -3.56 7.15 -2.23
CA LEU A 68 -3.82 6.56 -3.54
C LEU A 68 -2.66 5.65 -3.99
N SER A 69 -1.42 6.07 -3.76
CA SER A 69 -0.23 5.25 -4.05
C SER A 69 -0.24 3.95 -3.26
N PHE A 70 -0.61 4.01 -1.96
CA PHE A 70 -0.79 2.84 -1.12
C PHE A 70 -1.86 1.89 -1.68
N PHE A 71 -3.00 2.39 -2.15
CA PHE A 71 -4.03 1.54 -2.76
C PHE A 71 -3.60 0.89 -4.07
N CYS A 72 -2.95 1.64 -4.96
CA CYS A 72 -2.43 1.08 -6.20
C CYS A 72 -1.43 -0.06 -5.92
N LEU A 73 -0.51 0.16 -4.97
CA LEU A 73 0.49 -0.83 -4.60
C LEU A 73 -0.11 -1.99 -3.79
N LEU A 74 -1.11 -1.75 -2.94
CA LEU A 74 -1.88 -2.81 -2.29
C LEU A 74 -2.51 -3.74 -3.32
N LEU A 75 -3.12 -3.19 -4.37
CA LEU A 75 -3.70 -3.98 -5.46
C LEU A 75 -2.63 -4.74 -6.24
N ALA A 76 -1.52 -4.08 -6.58
CA ALA A 76 -0.41 -4.72 -7.29
C ALA A 76 0.18 -5.89 -6.49
N THR A 77 0.45 -5.70 -5.20
CA THR A 77 0.98 -6.73 -4.31
C THR A 77 -0.04 -7.83 -4.03
N ALA A 78 -1.32 -7.48 -3.83
CA ALA A 78 -2.37 -8.46 -3.69
C ALA A 78 -2.51 -9.34 -4.93
N ARG A 79 -2.27 -8.78 -6.12
CA ARG A 79 -2.16 -9.57 -7.34
C ARG A 79 -0.90 -10.43 -7.33
N SER A 80 0.30 -9.85 -7.21
CA SER A 80 1.58 -10.59 -7.26
C SER A 80 1.60 -11.80 -6.32
N MET A 81 1.08 -11.62 -5.10
CA MET A 81 1.11 -12.64 -4.05
C MET A 81 -0.17 -13.48 -3.97
N GLU A 82 -1.05 -13.41 -4.97
CA GLU A 82 -2.34 -14.11 -5.04
C GLU A 82 -3.21 -13.96 -3.77
N TRP A 83 -3.24 -12.76 -3.18
CA TRP A 83 -4.04 -12.50 -1.99
C TRP A 83 -5.54 -12.63 -2.30
N GLY A 84 -6.25 -13.38 -1.46
CA GLY A 84 -7.70 -13.47 -1.52
C GLY A 84 -8.41 -12.16 -1.15
N MET A 85 -9.69 -12.06 -1.51
CA MET A 85 -10.53 -10.87 -1.29
C MET A 85 -10.53 -10.37 0.16
N TRP A 86 -10.42 -11.27 1.14
CA TRP A 86 -10.36 -10.90 2.56
C TRP A 86 -9.13 -10.08 2.92
N ARG A 87 -7.94 -10.48 2.42
CA ARG A 87 -6.69 -9.75 2.70
C ARG A 87 -6.72 -8.39 2.01
N LEU A 88 -7.17 -8.35 0.75
CA LEU A 88 -7.32 -7.10 0.01
C LEU A 88 -8.30 -6.16 0.73
N GLY A 89 -9.49 -6.65 1.10
CA GLY A 89 -10.49 -5.87 1.81
C GLY A 89 -9.98 -5.33 3.15
N SER A 90 -9.28 -6.15 3.93
CA SER A 90 -8.67 -5.69 5.19
C SER A 90 -7.59 -4.63 4.98
N GLY A 91 -6.82 -4.71 3.89
CA GLY A 91 -5.83 -3.68 3.53
C GLY A 91 -6.48 -2.35 3.14
N LEU A 92 -7.59 -2.40 2.40
CA LEU A 92 -8.37 -1.21 2.05
C LEU A 92 -8.92 -0.52 3.29
N VAL A 93 -9.51 -1.30 4.22
CA VAL A 93 -10.00 -0.77 5.49
C VAL A 93 -8.86 -0.19 6.32
N ALA A 94 -7.71 -0.89 6.39
CA ALA A 94 -6.56 -0.43 7.15
C ALA A 94 -5.98 0.89 6.64
N GLY A 95 -6.01 1.15 5.32
CA GLY A 95 -5.53 2.42 4.76
C GLY A 95 -6.35 3.64 5.22
N ASN A 96 -7.63 3.46 5.54
CA ASN A 96 -8.51 4.55 5.98
C ASN A 96 -8.31 4.95 7.45
N VAL A 97 -7.61 4.12 8.23
CA VAL A 97 -7.34 4.36 9.65
C VAL A 97 -5.92 4.92 9.80
N PRO A 98 -5.70 5.99 10.60
CA PRO A 98 -4.36 6.50 10.84
C PRO A 98 -3.38 5.41 11.26
N TYR A 99 -2.24 5.34 10.57
CA TYR A 99 -1.20 4.31 10.76
C TYR A 99 -1.63 2.86 10.49
N GLY A 100 -2.87 2.63 10.03
CA GLY A 100 -3.38 1.30 9.76
C GLY A 100 -2.65 0.59 8.63
N SER A 101 -2.17 1.33 7.63
CA SER A 101 -1.30 0.82 6.55
C SER A 101 -0.06 0.09 7.10
N VAL A 102 0.61 0.66 8.10
CA VAL A 102 1.81 0.08 8.74
C VAL A 102 1.45 -1.13 9.61
N VAL A 103 0.36 -1.07 10.36
CA VAL A 103 -0.12 -2.21 11.16
C VAL A 103 -0.43 -3.39 10.24
N PHE A 104 -1.14 -3.13 9.14
CA PHE A 104 -1.46 -4.14 8.15
C PHE A 104 -0.21 -4.71 7.47
N GLU A 105 0.75 -3.87 7.07
CA GLU A 105 2.05 -4.33 6.56
C GLU A 105 2.74 -5.27 7.54
N ARG A 106 2.81 -4.91 8.83
CA ARG A 106 3.44 -5.77 9.86
C ARG A 106 2.74 -7.10 10.03
N ILE A 107 1.39 -7.12 10.02
CA ILE A 107 0.60 -8.35 10.10
C ILE A 107 0.87 -9.23 8.88
N MET A 108 0.86 -8.66 7.68
CA MET A 108 1.14 -9.40 6.45
C MET A 108 2.59 -9.89 6.38
N ARG A 109 3.54 -9.11 6.88
CA ARG A 109 4.95 -9.51 7.02
C ARG A 109 5.09 -10.73 7.91
N TRP A 110 4.40 -10.73 9.06
CA TRP A 110 4.37 -11.87 9.96
C TRP A 110 3.76 -13.09 9.27
N HIS A 111 2.64 -12.91 8.57
CA HIS A 111 1.98 -13.99 7.85
C HIS A 111 2.87 -14.57 6.74
N ARG A 112 3.58 -13.73 5.99
CA ARG A 112 4.53 -14.16 4.93
C ARG A 112 5.70 -14.95 5.50
N ARG A 113 6.21 -14.58 6.67
CA ARG A 113 7.27 -15.33 7.36
C ARG A 113 6.81 -16.70 7.86
N LYS A 114 5.58 -16.78 8.38
CA LYS A 114 5.03 -18.02 8.93
C LYS A 114 4.52 -18.98 7.84
N TYR A 115 4.01 -18.43 6.74
CA TYR A 115 3.48 -19.17 5.61
C TYR A 115 4.04 -18.57 4.31
N PRO A 116 5.29 -18.94 3.93
CA PRO A 116 5.90 -18.43 2.72
C PRO A 116 5.11 -18.94 1.51
N VAL A 117 4.61 -18.01 0.71
CA VAL A 117 4.09 -18.31 -0.63
C VAL A 117 5.24 -18.01 -1.58
N VAL A 118 5.61 -18.99 -2.40
CA VAL A 118 6.61 -18.84 -3.44
C VAL A 118 5.85 -18.65 -4.75
N VAL A 119 5.78 -17.41 -5.23
CA VAL A 119 5.33 -17.12 -6.61
C VAL A 119 6.58 -16.96 -7.46
N THR A 120 6.66 -17.71 -8.55
CA THR A 120 7.78 -17.65 -9.49
C THR A 120 7.76 -16.32 -10.23
N ALA A 121 8.91 -15.65 -10.32
CA ALA A 121 9.06 -14.42 -11.07
C ALA A 121 8.62 -14.58 -12.55
N PRO A 122 8.24 -13.48 -13.24
CA PRO A 122 7.91 -13.52 -14.65
C PRO A 122 9.06 -14.10 -15.49
N VAL A 123 8.73 -14.80 -16.58
CA VAL A 123 9.73 -15.32 -17.52
C VAL A 123 10.55 -14.15 -18.08
N GLY A 124 11.87 -14.20 -17.94
CA GLY A 124 12.79 -13.15 -18.39
C GLY A 124 13.03 -12.00 -17.42
N TYR A 125 12.59 -12.10 -16.15
CA TYR A 125 12.81 -11.06 -15.11
C TYR A 125 14.24 -11.02 -14.55
N ASP A 126 14.95 -12.14 -14.60
CA ASP A 126 16.31 -12.29 -14.08
C ASP A 126 17.35 -12.40 -15.22
N GLU A 127 16.98 -12.04 -16.46
CA GLU A 127 17.81 -12.22 -17.67
C GLU A 127 18.65 -10.98 -18.05
N ASP A 128 18.62 -9.95 -17.21
CA ASP A 128 19.23 -8.61 -17.41
C ASP A 128 20.43 -8.31 -16.49
#